data_AF-A0A6G2PRI8-F1
#
_entry.id   AF-A0A6G2PRI8-F1
#
_cell.length_a   1.000
_cell.length_b   1.000
_cell.length_c   1.000
_cell.angle_alpha   90.00
_cell.angle_beta   90.00
_cell.angle_gamma   90.00
#
_symmetry.space_group_name_H-M   'P 1'
#
loop_
_entity.id
_entity.type
_entity.pdbx_description
1 polymer ?
#
loop_
_entity_poly.entity_id
_entity_poly.type
_entity_poly.pdbx_seq_one_letter_code
_entity_poly.pdbx_strand_id
1 'polypeptide(L)'
;MTTYTVQMEQVDYIVGEMNSITQRINQTLTELDNAAKMHLSEWTSDAQQTYQQVKAQWDAAAADMTQKAASATQMLGEINEYYSSGERQGVRLWG
;
A
#
# COMPACT_ATOMS: atom_id res chain seq x y z
N MET A 1 15.31 -21.16 24.62
CA MET A 1 14.72 -19.85 24.30
C MET A 1 14.28 -19.92 22.86
N THR A 2 12.99 -19.76 22.59
CA THR A 2 12.46 -19.68 21.23
C THR A 2 12.93 -18.36 20.63
N THR A 3 13.95 -18.42 19.77
CA THR A 3 14.37 -17.26 18.99
C THR A 3 13.24 -16.92 18.03
N TYR A 4 12.45 -15.91 18.35
CA TYR A 4 11.51 -15.31 17.41
C TYR A 4 12.34 -14.57 16.35
N THR A 5 12.80 -15.29 15.33
CA THR A 5 13.40 -14.67 14.16
C THR A 5 12.27 -14.08 13.31
N VAL A 6 12.27 -12.75 13.18
CA VAL A 6 11.45 -12.10 12.16
C VAL A 6 11.92 -12.64 10.81
N GLN A 7 11.04 -13.31 10.08
CA GLN A 7 11.33 -13.85 8.75
C GLN A 7 11.40 -12.68 7.77
N MET A 8 12.59 -12.11 7.56
CA MET A 8 12.80 -10.94 6.69
C MET A 8 12.27 -11.17 5.26
N GLU A 9 12.34 -12.40 4.76
CA GLU A 9 11.77 -12.77 3.45
C GLU A 9 10.25 -12.54 3.38
N GLN A 10 9.51 -12.79 4.47
CA GLN A 10 8.07 -12.54 4.51
C GLN A 10 7.74 -11.06 4.55
N VAL A 11 8.60 -10.27 5.21
CA VAL A 11 8.44 -8.82 5.29
C VAL A 11 8.59 -8.18 3.91
N ASP A 12 9.66 -8.51 3.20
CA ASP A 12 9.89 -8.01 1.83
C ASP A 12 8.80 -8.48 0.87
N TYR A 13 8.35 -9.72 1.03
CA TYR A 13 7.23 -10.27 0.26
C TYR A 13 5.93 -9.48 0.47
N ILE A 14 5.57 -9.19 1.73
CA ILE A 14 4.35 -8.45 2.06
C ILE A 14 4.41 -7.02 1.52
N VAL A 15 5.56 -6.35 1.62
CA VAL A 15 5.76 -5.01 1.03
C VAL A 15 5.63 -5.05 -0.49
N GLY A 16 6.23 -6.05 -1.14
CA GLY A 16 6.09 -6.28 -2.59
C GLY A 16 4.63 -6.48 -3.01
N GLU A 17 3.90 -7.33 -2.30
CA GLU A 17 2.48 -7.59 -2.55
C GLU A 17 1.63 -6.35 -2.33
N MET A 18 1.85 -5.57 -1.26
CA MET A 18 1.11 -4.32 -1.03
C MET A 18 1.32 -3.30 -2.16
N ASN A 19 2.54 -3.17 -2.66
CA ASN A 19 2.84 -2.32 -3.81
C ASN A 19 2.16 -2.84 -5.08
N SER A 20 2.19 -4.16 -5.32
CA SER A 20 1.53 -4.77 -6.48
C SER A 20 0.01 -4.58 -6.46
N ILE A 21 -0.63 -4.79 -5.30
CA ILE A 21 -2.05 -4.57 -5.10
C ILE A 21 -2.41 -3.10 -5.35
N THR A 22 -1.63 -2.17 -4.80
CA THR A 22 -1.84 -0.72 -5.00
C THR A 22 -1.76 -0.35 -6.48
N GLN A 23 -0.77 -0.88 -7.21
CA GLN A 23 -0.65 -0.65 -8.65
C GLN A 23 -1.83 -1.22 -9.44
N ARG A 24 -2.27 -2.44 -9.11
CA ARG A 24 -3.44 -3.06 -9.75
C ARG A 24 -4.71 -2.25 -9.51
N ILE A 25 -4.93 -1.78 -8.29
CA ILE A 25 -6.08 -0.91 -7.96
C ILE A 25 -6.03 0.36 -8.80
N ASN A 26 -4.90 1.06 -8.85
CA ASN A 26 -4.75 2.26 -9.68
C ASN A 26 -5.00 1.99 -11.17
N GLN A 27 -4.54 0.86 -11.70
CA GLN A 27 -4.82 0.44 -13.08
C GLN A 27 -6.31 0.22 -13.30
N THR A 28 -6.97 -0.56 -12.45
CA THR A 28 -8.42 -0.81 -12.56
C THR A 28 -9.23 0.48 -12.46
N LEU A 29 -8.87 1.40 -11.57
CA LEU A 29 -9.52 2.71 -11.47
C LEU A 29 -9.32 3.54 -12.73
N THR A 30 -8.13 3.51 -13.33
CA THR A 30 -7.82 4.21 -14.58
C THR A 30 -8.61 3.63 -15.75
N GLU A 31 -8.70 2.30 -15.84
CA GLU A 31 -9.50 1.61 -16.86
C GLU A 31 -10.99 1.94 -16.72
N LEU A 32 -11.51 1.94 -15.49
CA LEU A 32 -12.90 2.30 -15.23
C LEU A 32 -13.18 3.77 -15.53
N ASP A 33 -12.22 4.67 -15.27
CA ASP A 33 -12.34 6.09 -15.63
C ASP A 33 -12.37 6.31 -17.14
N ASN A 34 -11.52 5.59 -17.88
CA ASN A 34 -11.52 5.64 -19.33
C ASN A 34 -12.82 5.07 -19.93
N ALA A 35 -13.31 3.95 -19.39
CA ALA A 35 -14.58 3.36 -19.81
C ALA A 35 -15.77 4.29 -19.53
N ALA A 36 -15.83 4.88 -18.34
CA ALA A 36 -16.87 5.83 -17.97
C ALA A 36 -16.85 7.08 -18.85
N LYS A 37 -15.66 7.61 -19.19
CA LYS A 37 -15.49 8.76 -20.08
C LYS A 37 -15.99 8.52 -21.50
N MET A 38 -15.84 7.31 -22.04
CA MET A 38 -16.36 6.97 -23.38
C MET A 38 -17.89 7.03 -23.44
N HIS A 39 -18.57 6.67 -22.35
CA HIS A 39 -20.03 6.74 -22.26
C HIS A 39 -20.53 8.08 -21.70
N LEU A 40 -19.63 8.97 -21.26
CA LEU A 40 -19.99 10.22 -20.59
C LEU A 40 -20.73 11.20 -21.51
N SER A 41 -20.56 11.08 -22.83
CA SER A 41 -21.35 11.82 -23.82
C SER A 41 -22.81 11.38 -23.87
N GLU A 42 -23.12 10.16 -23.41
CA GLU A 42 -24.46 9.59 -23.32
C GLU A 42 -25.11 9.90 -21.95
N TRP A 43 -24.30 10.36 -20.98
CA TRP A 43 -24.73 10.59 -19.61
C TRP A 43 -25.32 11.99 -19.46
N THR A 44 -26.56 12.05 -18.97
CA THR A 44 -27.24 13.28 -18.58
C THR A 44 -26.51 13.96 -17.41
N SER A 45 -26.66 15.27 -17.24
CA SER A 45 -25.91 16.11 -16.29
C SER A 45 -25.76 15.52 -14.87
N ASP A 46 -26.82 14.91 -14.33
CA ASP A 46 -26.81 14.33 -12.97
C ASP A 46 -25.88 13.11 -12.83
N ALA A 47 -25.76 12.32 -13.89
CA ALA A 47 -24.87 11.17 -13.92
C ALA A 47 -23.39 11.60 -13.98
N GLN A 48 -23.09 12.72 -14.64
CA GLN A 48 -21.73 13.31 -14.64
C GLN A 48 -21.34 13.82 -13.25
N GLN A 49 -22.27 14.45 -12.52
CA GLN A 49 -22.00 14.92 -11.16
C GLN A 49 -21.80 13.75 -10.19
N THR A 50 -22.63 12.71 -10.29
CA THR A 50 -22.48 11.48 -9.51
C THR A 50 -21.16 10.79 -9.81
N TYR A 51 -20.78 10.72 -11.10
CA TYR A 51 -19.50 10.19 -11.53
C TYR A 51 -18.33 10.94 -10.86
N GLN A 52 -18.33 12.27 -10.89
CA GLN A 52 -17.27 13.07 -10.28
C GLN A 52 -17.16 12.85 -8.76
N GLN A 53 -18.29 12.66 -8.07
CA GLN A 53 -18.29 12.38 -6.63
C GLN A 53 -17.69 11.01 -6.30
N VAL A 54 -18.13 9.96 -7.01
CA VAL A 54 -17.55 8.61 -6.89
C VAL A 54 -16.08 8.64 -7.28
N LYS A 55 -15.75 9.44 -8.31
CA LYS A 55 -14.38 9.66 -8.76
C LYS A 55 -13.50 10.37 -7.73
N ALA A 56 -14.05 11.20 -6.86
CA ALA A 56 -13.26 11.75 -5.77
C ALA A 56 -13.00 10.70 -4.68
N GLN A 57 -14.00 9.87 -4.38
CA GLN A 57 -13.93 8.90 -3.28
C GLN A 57 -12.92 7.78 -3.55
N TRP A 58 -12.93 7.19 -4.74
CA TRP A 58 -12.01 6.11 -5.10
C TRP A 58 -10.54 6.58 -5.25
N ASP A 59 -10.29 7.85 -5.60
CA ASP A 59 -8.97 8.46 -5.81
C ASP A 59 -8.37 8.73 -4.42
N ALA A 60 -9.21 9.22 -3.48
CA ALA A 60 -8.85 9.35 -2.08
C ALA A 60 -8.53 8.00 -1.43
N ALA A 61 -9.34 6.96 -1.70
CA ALA A 61 -9.09 5.62 -1.17
C ALA A 61 -7.78 5.01 -1.72
N ALA A 62 -7.50 5.19 -3.01
CA ALA A 62 -6.25 4.75 -3.62
C ALA A 62 -5.02 5.48 -3.05
N ALA A 63 -5.14 6.78 -2.78
CA ALA A 63 -4.10 7.56 -2.12
C ALA A 63 -3.84 7.07 -0.69
N ASP A 64 -4.90 6.81 0.08
CA ASP A 64 -4.80 6.26 1.45
C ASP A 64 -4.12 4.87 1.47
N MET A 65 -4.46 4.00 0.51
CA MET A 65 -3.79 2.70 0.37
C MET A 65 -2.28 2.85 0.10
N THR A 66 -1.91 3.77 -0.78
CA THR A 66 -0.49 4.06 -1.08
C THR A 66 0.25 4.55 0.17
N GLN A 67 -0.38 5.45 0.94
CA GLN A 67 0.20 5.99 2.16
C GLN A 67 0.36 4.92 3.26
N LYS A 68 -0.64 4.03 3.40
CA LYS A 68 -0.60 2.91 4.35
C LYS A 68 0.48 1.90 3.98
N ALA A 69 0.64 1.57 2.69
CA ALA A 69 1.71 0.69 2.23
C ALA A 69 3.10 1.29 2.52
N ALA A 70 3.27 2.60 2.28
CA ALA A 70 4.51 3.30 2.62
C ALA A 70 4.78 3.30 4.13
N SER A 71 3.75 3.56 4.95
CA SER A 71 3.87 3.56 6.41
C SER A 71 4.20 2.17 6.95
N ALA A 72 3.58 1.12 6.40
CA ALA A 72 3.89 -0.26 6.75
C ALA A 72 5.34 -0.61 6.41
N THR A 73 5.82 -0.18 5.24
CA THR A 73 7.22 -0.35 4.83
C THR A 73 8.18 0.32 5.80
N GLN A 74 7.89 1.55 6.22
CA GLN A 74 8.71 2.27 7.19
C GLN A 74 8.74 1.58 8.55
N MET A 75 7.58 1.21 9.10
CA MET A 75 7.51 0.51 10.39
C MET A 75 8.24 -0.83 10.36
N LEU A 76 8.15 -1.57 9.25
CA LEU A 76 8.89 -2.82 9.06
C LEU A 76 10.40 -2.59 9.00
N GLY A 77 10.85 -1.50 8.38
CA GLY A 77 12.25 -1.07 8.41
C GLY A 77 12.75 -0.71 9.81
N GLU A 78 11.95 0.03 10.59
CA GLU A 78 12.26 0.35 11.99
C GLU A 78 12.39 -0.92 12.84
N ILE A 79 11.45 -1.86 12.71
CA ILE A 79 11.53 -3.17 13.39
C ILE A 79 12.85 -3.87 13.03
N ASN A 80 13.26 -3.88 11.76
CA ASN A 80 14.51 -4.48 11.32
C ASN A 80 15.73 -3.87 12.03
N GLU A 81 15.81 -2.54 12.10
CA GLU A 81 16.90 -1.83 12.78
C GLU A 81 16.94 -2.13 14.28
N TYR A 82 15.79 -2.14 14.96
CA TYR A 82 15.72 -2.47 16.39
C TYR A 82 16.18 -3.90 16.68
N TYR A 83 15.77 -4.88 15.86
CA TYR A 83 16.21 -6.27 16.02
C TYR A 83 17.71 -6.44 15.75
N SER A 84 18.22 -5.87 14.66
CA SER A 84 19.65 -5.92 14.32
C SER A 84 20.54 -5.21 15.35
N SER A 85 20.04 -4.12 15.94
CA SER A 85 20.68 -3.41 17.05
C SER A 85 20.70 -4.26 18.32
N GLY A 86 19.56 -4.85 18.68
CA GLY A 86 19.41 -5.67 19.88
C GLY A 86 20.29 -6.91 19.88
N GLU A 87 20.38 -7.63 18.76
CA GLU A 87 21.32 -8.75 18.62
C GLU A 87 22.79 -8.30 18.72
N ARG A 88 23.17 -7.20 18.06
CA ARG A 88 24.55 -6.68 18.14
C ARG A 88 24.93 -6.21 19.55
N GLN A 89 23.97 -5.70 20.34
CA GLN A 89 24.19 -5.36 21.75
C GLN A 89 24.30 -6.62 22.62
N GLY A 90 23.43 -7.61 22.40
CA GLY A 90 23.48 -8.89 23.11
C GLY A 90 24.78 -9.66 22.87
N VAL A 91 25.27 -9.71 21.63
CA VAL A 91 26.54 -10.37 21.28
C VAL A 91 27.75 -9.65 21.90
N ARG A 92 27.70 -8.32 22.07
CA ARG A 92 28.77 -7.57 22.78
C ARG A 92 28.72 -7.71 24.30
N LEU A 93 27.57 -8.07 24.88
CA LEU A 93 27.41 -8.29 26.32
C LEU A 93 27.90 -9.68 26.76
N TRP A 94 28.07 -10.60 25.81
CA TRP A 94 28.51 -11.99 26.06
C TRP A 94 29.77 -12.39 25.27
N GLY A 95 30.40 -11.45 24.57
CA GLY A 95 31.66 -11.63 23.82
C GLY A 95 32.85 -10.99 24.50
#